data_AF-H0EJ16-F1
#
_entry.id   AF-H0EJ16-F1
#
_cell.length_a   1.000
_cell.length_b   1.000
_cell.length_c   1.000
_cell.angle_alpha   90.00
_cell.angle_beta   90.00
_cell.angle_gamma   90.00
#
_symmetry.space_group_name_H-M   'P 1'
#
loop_
_entity.id
_entity.type
_entity.pdbx_description
1 polymer ?
#
loop_
_entity_poly.entity_id
_entity_poly.type
_entity_poly.pdbx_seq_one_letter_code
_entity_poly.pdbx_strand_id
1 'polypeptide(L)'
;MGANLRKALDAMAPVVVEIAEVDEPLEWRGYGKATHGVICPIIPKGSNSVLAFLCIALNPHRPYDKDYKRFVHHLIHQVTQPQLSSIILREEVENRQNAARQAAIDRERLSRELTASETRFEKFAARVPLGLGILTPEGKSLSANEMWVNITQLQQGDEMDAWSDVIVPSEVPAVLEAWSFMVQEKKPAHFESAAWSLKRKG
;
A
#
# COMPACT_ATOMS: atom_id res chain seq x y z
N MET A 1 -11.99 -32.46 -20.93
CA MET A 1 -11.76 -32.22 -19.48
C MET A 1 -12.40 -30.94 -18.93
N GLY A 2 -12.40 -29.81 -19.65
CA GLY A 2 -12.83 -28.49 -19.12
C GLY A 2 -14.26 -28.38 -18.55
N ALA A 3 -15.27 -29.00 -19.18
CA ALA A 3 -16.65 -28.94 -18.68
C ALA A 3 -16.84 -29.65 -17.33
N ASN A 4 -16.10 -30.74 -17.11
CA ASN A 4 -16.15 -31.51 -15.88
C ASN A 4 -15.44 -30.81 -14.71
N LEU A 5 -14.34 -30.09 -15.00
CA LEU A 5 -13.65 -29.23 -14.03
C LEU A 5 -14.55 -28.08 -13.59
N ARG A 6 -15.26 -27.45 -14.53
CA ARG A 6 -16.22 -26.38 -14.21
C ARG A 6 -17.39 -26.88 -13.36
N LYS A 7 -17.91 -28.06 -13.67
CA LYS A 7 -18.95 -28.70 -12.84
C LYS A 7 -18.47 -28.98 -11.40
N ALA A 8 -17.22 -29.39 -11.22
CA ALA A 8 -16.62 -29.58 -9.90
C ALA A 8 -16.36 -28.25 -9.18
N LEU A 9 -15.99 -27.20 -9.92
CA LEU A 9 -15.83 -25.83 -9.40
C LEU A 9 -17.16 -25.29 -8.87
N ASP A 10 -18.24 -25.41 -9.65
CA ASP A 10 -19.56 -24.89 -9.27
C ASP A 10 -20.19 -25.67 -8.10
N ALA A 11 -19.97 -26.99 -8.06
CA ALA A 11 -20.52 -27.85 -7.01
C ALA A 11 -19.74 -27.79 -5.69
N MET A 12 -18.49 -27.32 -5.70
CA MET A 12 -17.56 -27.35 -4.56
C MET A 12 -17.47 -28.74 -3.89
N ALA A 13 -17.67 -29.81 -4.67
CA ALA A 13 -17.76 -31.18 -4.21
C ALA A 13 -17.18 -32.17 -5.24
N PRO A 14 -16.79 -33.39 -4.83
CA PRO A 14 -16.30 -34.41 -5.76
C PRO A 14 -17.32 -34.76 -6.85
N VAL A 15 -16.88 -34.75 -8.11
CA VAL A 15 -17.70 -35.09 -9.28
C VAL A 15 -17.14 -36.33 -9.97
N VAL A 16 -17.99 -37.33 -10.18
CA VAL A 16 -17.65 -38.52 -10.98
C VAL A 16 -17.76 -38.17 -12.46
N VAL A 17 -16.77 -38.59 -13.24
CA VAL A 17 -16.65 -38.29 -14.66
C VAL A 17 -16.34 -39.57 -15.42
N GLU A 18 -16.83 -39.67 -16.66
CA GLU A 18 -16.35 -40.67 -17.60
C GLU A 18 -15.02 -40.21 -18.19
N ILE A 19 -14.07 -41.14 -18.27
CA ILE A 19 -12.75 -40.89 -18.86
C ILE A 19 -12.86 -41.32 -20.33
N ALA A 20 -13.10 -40.36 -21.22
CA ALA A 20 -12.80 -40.55 -22.63
C ALA A 20 -11.27 -40.59 -22.83
N GLU A 21 -10.82 -41.24 -23.91
CA GLU A 21 -9.40 -41.54 -24.19
C GLU A 21 -8.42 -40.48 -23.66
N VAL A 22 -7.46 -40.93 -22.86
CA VAL A 22 -6.44 -40.06 -22.27
C VAL A 22 -5.36 -39.86 -23.32
N ASP A 23 -5.14 -38.61 -23.75
CA ASP A 23 -4.17 -38.26 -24.81
C ASP A 23 -2.72 -38.59 -24.43
N GLU A 24 -2.40 -38.63 -23.13
CA GLU A 24 -1.09 -39.03 -22.59
C GLU A 24 -1.18 -40.39 -21.88
N PRO A 25 -0.18 -41.29 -22.05
CA PRO A 25 -0.17 -42.58 -21.37
C PRO A 25 0.03 -42.38 -19.87
N LEU A 26 -1.07 -42.26 -19.13
CA LEU A 26 -1.05 -42.31 -17.68
C LEU A 26 -0.55 -43.71 -17.26
N GLU A 27 0.47 -43.79 -16.39
CA GLU A 27 0.94 -45.07 -15.83
C GLU A 27 -0.19 -45.71 -15.00
N TRP A 28 -1.01 -46.51 -15.68
CA TRP A 28 -2.15 -47.19 -15.10
C TRP A 28 -1.70 -48.47 -14.41
N ARG A 29 -1.86 -48.51 -13.09
CA ARG A 29 -1.54 -49.69 -12.26
C ARG A 29 -2.72 -50.63 -12.05
N GLY A 30 -3.88 -50.32 -12.64
CA GLY A 30 -5.07 -51.16 -12.55
C GLY A 30 -5.19 -52.16 -13.71
N TYR A 31 -6.28 -52.91 -13.75
CA TYR A 31 -6.56 -53.84 -14.85
C TYR A 31 -7.41 -53.15 -15.93
N GLY A 32 -7.09 -53.35 -17.21
CA GLY A 32 -7.83 -52.77 -18.35
C GLY A 32 -7.57 -51.28 -18.58
N LYS A 33 -8.52 -50.57 -19.21
CA LYS A 33 -8.52 -49.10 -19.36
C LYS A 33 -9.45 -48.47 -18.32
N ALA A 34 -9.03 -47.39 -17.67
CA ALA A 34 -9.90 -46.67 -16.76
C ALA A 34 -11.10 -46.05 -17.52
N THR A 35 -12.33 -46.34 -17.07
CA THR A 35 -13.56 -45.84 -17.71
C THR A 35 -14.20 -44.69 -16.96
N HIS A 36 -13.95 -44.59 -15.66
CA HIS A 36 -14.51 -43.57 -14.78
C HIS A 36 -13.41 -42.96 -13.92
N GLY A 37 -13.60 -41.71 -13.52
CA GLY A 37 -12.72 -41.00 -12.61
C GLY A 37 -13.52 -40.11 -11.65
N VAL A 38 -12.85 -39.58 -10.65
CA VAL A 38 -13.40 -38.58 -9.73
C VAL A 38 -12.49 -37.35 -9.78
N ILE A 39 -13.11 -36.19 -9.98
CA ILE A 39 -12.47 -34.89 -9.85
C ILE A 39 -12.88 -34.30 -8.51
N CYS A 40 -11.91 -33.98 -7.67
CA CYS A 40 -12.12 -33.46 -6.33
C CYS A 40 -11.54 -32.05 -6.22
N PRO A 41 -12.36 -31.02 -5.98
CA PRO A 41 -11.84 -29.69 -5.70
C PRO A 41 -11.15 -29.68 -4.33
N ILE A 42 -9.98 -29.07 -4.29
CA ILE A 42 -9.22 -28.80 -3.09
C ILE A 42 -9.56 -27.39 -2.63
N ILE A 43 -10.20 -27.29 -1.47
CA ILE A 43 -10.65 -26.02 -0.90
C ILE A 43 -9.91 -25.80 0.43
N PRO A 44 -9.06 -24.76 0.54
CA PRO A 44 -8.39 -24.41 1.79
C PRO A 44 -9.40 -24.12 2.91
N LYS A 45 -9.05 -24.46 4.16
CA LYS A 45 -9.89 -24.13 5.32
C LYS A 45 -10.07 -22.61 5.41
N GLY A 46 -11.32 -22.14 5.36
CA GLY A 46 -11.66 -20.71 5.43
C GLY A 46 -11.68 -19.97 4.10
N SER A 47 -11.39 -20.65 2.97
CA SER A 47 -11.53 -20.07 1.63
C SER A 47 -12.88 -20.46 1.00
N ASN A 48 -13.41 -19.59 0.15
CA ASN A 48 -14.55 -19.89 -0.72
C ASN A 48 -14.12 -20.12 -2.19
N SER A 49 -12.81 -20.31 -2.43
CA SER A 49 -12.24 -20.58 -3.75
C SER A 49 -11.52 -21.93 -3.79
N VAL A 50 -11.63 -22.60 -4.95
CA VAL A 50 -10.88 -23.83 -5.23
C VAL A 50 -9.44 -23.48 -5.55
N LEU A 51 -8.50 -24.11 -4.85
CA LEU A 51 -7.07 -23.93 -5.07
C LEU A 51 -6.54 -24.85 -6.18
N ALA A 52 -7.00 -26.11 -6.18
CA ALA A 52 -6.52 -27.14 -7.09
C ALA A 52 -7.57 -28.23 -7.29
N PHE A 53 -7.32 -29.14 -8.23
CA PHE A 53 -8.15 -30.32 -8.45
C PHE A 53 -7.31 -31.59 -8.27
N LEU A 54 -7.82 -32.53 -7.48
CA LEU A 54 -7.30 -33.90 -7.41
C LEU A 54 -8.13 -34.78 -8.34
N CYS A 55 -7.48 -35.36 -9.35
CA CYS A 55 -8.12 -36.27 -10.30
C CYS A 55 -7.70 -37.72 -10.01
N ILE A 56 -8.67 -38.61 -9.81
CA ILE A 56 -8.43 -40.03 -9.51
C ILE A 56 -9.13 -40.88 -10.56
N ALA A 57 -8.40 -41.71 -11.29
CA ALA A 57 -8.99 -42.73 -12.15
C ALA A 57 -9.46 -43.94 -11.31
N LEU A 58 -10.70 -44.39 -11.53
CA LEU A 58 -11.33 -45.50 -10.79
C LEU A 58 -11.13 -46.83 -11.51
N ASN A 59 -11.07 -47.93 -10.75
CA ASN A 59 -10.97 -49.29 -11.30
C ASN A 59 -12.31 -49.70 -11.96
N PRO A 60 -12.33 -50.04 -13.27
CA PRO A 60 -13.55 -50.43 -13.99
C PRO A 60 -14.27 -51.67 -13.44
N HIS A 61 -13.54 -52.58 -12.80
CA HIS A 61 -14.10 -53.85 -12.30
C HIS A 61 -14.75 -53.72 -10.92
N ARG A 62 -14.58 -52.58 -10.26
CA ARG A 62 -15.21 -52.33 -8.96
C ARG A 62 -16.36 -51.33 -9.15
N PRO A 63 -17.61 -51.71 -8.89
CA PRO A 63 -18.70 -50.75 -8.93
C PRO A 63 -18.40 -49.61 -7.95
N TYR A 64 -18.70 -48.37 -8.36
CA TYR A 64 -18.51 -47.19 -7.51
C TYR A 64 -19.63 -47.11 -6.44
N ASP A 65 -19.59 -48.08 -5.55
CA ASP A 65 -20.55 -48.30 -4.48
C ASP A 65 -20.35 -47.31 -3.30
N LYS A 66 -21.23 -47.41 -2.30
CA LYS A 66 -21.24 -46.52 -1.14
C LYS A 66 -19.93 -46.58 -0.35
N ASP A 67 -19.29 -47.74 -0.28
CA ASP A 67 -18.06 -47.92 0.48
C ASP A 67 -16.83 -47.45 -0.29
N TYR A 68 -16.83 -47.59 -1.62
CA TYR A 68 -15.82 -47.00 -2.47
C TYR A 68 -15.88 -45.47 -2.44
N LYS A 69 -17.09 -44.88 -2.46
CA LYS A 69 -17.30 -43.44 -2.26
C LYS A 69 -16.72 -42.96 -0.93
N ARG A 70 -16.94 -43.73 0.15
CA ARG A 70 -16.39 -43.42 1.49
C ARG A 70 -14.88 -43.51 1.54
N PHE A 71 -14.28 -44.51 0.89
CA PHE A 71 -12.83 -44.65 0.78
C PHE A 71 -12.21 -43.46 0.06
N VAL A 72 -12.76 -43.09 -1.12
CA VAL A 72 -12.30 -41.93 -1.89
C VAL A 72 -12.44 -40.65 -1.05
N HIS A 73 -13.56 -40.49 -0.35
CA HIS A 73 -13.78 -39.37 0.57
C HIS A 73 -12.73 -39.29 1.69
N HIS A 74 -12.39 -40.42 2.32
CA HIS A 74 -11.36 -40.45 3.37
C HIS A 74 -9.96 -40.15 2.82
N LEU A 75 -9.63 -40.70 1.65
CA LEU A 75 -8.35 -40.47 0.98
C LEU A 75 -8.16 -38.99 0.65
N ILE A 76 -9.21 -38.32 0.16
CA ILE A 76 -9.19 -36.87 -0.07
C ILE A 76 -8.91 -36.14 1.24
N HIS A 77 -9.63 -36.43 2.32
CA HIS A 77 -9.44 -35.75 3.60
C HIS A 77 -8.04 -35.95 4.21
N GLN A 78 -7.44 -37.13 4.04
CA GLN A 78 -6.08 -37.43 4.53
C GLN A 78 -4.97 -36.78 3.69
N VAL A 79 -5.16 -36.69 2.36
CA VAL A 79 -4.18 -36.08 1.44
C VAL A 79 -4.27 -34.55 1.49
N THR A 80 -5.46 -33.99 1.75
CA THR A 80 -5.71 -32.54 1.65
C THR A 80 -5.15 -31.75 2.86
N GLN A 81 -5.02 -32.35 4.04
CA GLN A 81 -4.65 -31.59 5.24
C GLN A 81 -3.15 -31.26 5.38
N PRO A 82 -2.18 -32.15 5.09
CA PRO A 82 -0.77 -31.87 5.37
C PRO A 82 0.03 -31.26 4.20
N GLN A 83 -0.21 -31.68 2.95
CA GLN A 83 0.70 -31.38 1.84
C GLN A 83 0.41 -30.04 1.15
N LEU A 84 -0.85 -29.64 1.07
CA LEU A 84 -1.28 -28.36 0.49
C LEU A 84 -0.85 -27.15 1.31
N SER A 85 -0.75 -27.33 2.64
CA SER A 85 -0.28 -26.28 3.53
C SER A 85 1.12 -25.80 3.12
N SER A 86 2.03 -26.71 2.77
CA SER A 86 3.42 -26.34 2.47
C SER A 86 3.62 -25.55 1.17
N ILE A 87 2.80 -25.78 0.14
CA ILE A 87 2.92 -25.09 -1.15
C ILE A 87 2.26 -23.70 -1.06
N ILE A 88 1.07 -23.61 -0.45
CA ILE A 88 0.36 -22.34 -0.21
C ILE A 88 1.16 -21.43 0.73
N LEU A 89 1.77 -21.98 1.79
CA LEU A 89 2.52 -21.18 2.77
C LEU A 89 3.81 -20.62 2.18
N ARG A 90 4.51 -21.36 1.31
CA ARG A 90 5.79 -20.92 0.74
C ARG A 90 5.59 -19.71 -0.16
N GLU A 91 4.64 -19.79 -1.09
CA GLU A 91 4.37 -18.71 -2.03
C GLU A 91 3.81 -17.47 -1.31
N GLU A 92 2.93 -17.65 -0.33
CA GLU A 92 2.39 -16.52 0.43
C GLU A 92 3.46 -15.86 1.33
N VAL A 93 4.34 -16.64 1.96
CA VAL A 93 5.43 -16.10 2.78
C VAL A 93 6.46 -15.37 1.93
N GLU A 94 6.88 -15.92 0.78
CA GLU A 94 7.82 -15.25 -0.12
C GLU A 94 7.25 -13.94 -0.66
N ASN A 95 5.99 -13.94 -1.10
CA ASN A 95 5.32 -12.72 -1.56
C ASN A 95 5.23 -11.67 -0.45
N ARG A 96 4.87 -12.07 0.78
CA ARG A 96 4.84 -11.17 1.94
C ARG A 96 6.24 -10.63 2.28
N GLN A 97 7.28 -11.47 2.24
CA GLN A 97 8.66 -11.05 2.51
C GLN A 97 9.17 -10.09 1.44
N ASN A 98 8.89 -10.35 0.16
CA ASN A 98 9.25 -9.49 -0.94
C ASN A 98 8.54 -8.14 -0.84
N ALA A 99 7.23 -8.12 -0.55
CA ALA A 99 6.48 -6.90 -0.33
C ALA A 99 7.01 -6.09 0.86
N ALA A 100 7.31 -6.75 1.99
CA ALA A 100 7.89 -6.10 3.16
C ALA A 100 9.29 -5.52 2.88
N ARG A 101 10.13 -6.25 2.15
CA ARG A 101 11.45 -5.78 1.73
C ARG A 101 11.34 -4.57 0.81
N GLN A 102 10.44 -4.61 -0.16
CA GLN A 102 10.22 -3.49 -1.07
C GLN A 102 9.72 -2.26 -0.32
N ALA A 103 8.75 -2.41 0.57
CA ALA A 103 8.24 -1.32 1.40
C ALA A 103 9.33 -0.72 2.30
N ALA A 104 10.27 -1.53 2.81
CA ALA A 104 11.40 -1.05 3.59
C ALA A 104 12.38 -0.21 2.74
N ILE A 105 12.69 -0.66 1.52
CA ILE A 105 13.55 0.07 0.57
C ILE A 105 12.89 1.40 0.18
N ASP A 106 11.59 1.38 -0.14
CA ASP A 106 10.85 2.58 -0.52
C ASP A 106 10.80 3.59 0.63
N ARG A 107 10.58 3.12 1.87
CA ARG A 107 10.62 3.97 3.07
C ARG A 107 11.99 4.60 3.26
N GLU A 108 13.07 3.83 3.11
CA GLU A 108 14.43 4.34 3.23
C GLU A 108 14.74 5.38 2.15
N ARG A 109 14.34 5.12 0.90
CA ARG A 109 14.51 6.05 -0.21
C ARG A 109 13.76 7.35 0.04
N LEU A 110 12.49 7.29 0.40
CA LEU A 110 11.66 8.47 0.69
C LEU A 110 12.24 9.28 1.85
N SER A 111 12.71 8.61 2.90
CA SER A 111 13.38 9.28 4.02
C SER A 111 14.65 10.02 3.57
N ARG A 112 15.49 9.39 2.73
CA ARG A 112 16.70 10.04 2.21
C ARG A 112 16.37 11.22 1.30
N GLU A 113 15.36 11.09 0.44
CA GLU A 113 14.91 12.17 -0.44
C GLU A 113 14.39 13.38 0.37
N LEU A 114 13.62 13.12 1.43
CA LEU A 114 13.13 14.15 2.36
C LEU A 114 14.30 14.86 3.07
N THR A 115 15.18 14.12 3.73
CA THR A 115 16.33 14.69 4.44
C THR A 115 17.24 15.47 3.50
N ALA A 116 17.47 14.98 2.29
CA ALA A 116 18.26 15.69 1.29
C ALA A 116 17.57 16.99 0.83
N SER A 117 16.23 16.99 0.73
CA SER A 117 15.44 18.18 0.40
C SER A 117 15.49 19.22 1.52
N GLU A 118 15.30 18.80 2.76
CA GLU A 118 15.41 19.66 3.96
C GLU A 118 16.80 20.29 4.05
N THR A 119 17.86 19.47 3.92
CA THR A 119 19.25 19.96 3.93
C THR A 119 19.51 20.96 2.80
N ARG A 120 18.94 20.74 1.60
CA ARG A 120 19.06 21.70 0.48
C ARG A 120 18.33 23.00 0.80
N PHE A 121 17.12 22.92 1.37
CA PHE A 121 16.34 24.09 1.74
C PHE A 121 17.04 24.91 2.82
N GLU A 122 17.56 24.27 3.88
CA GLU A 122 18.33 24.95 4.93
C GLU A 122 19.56 25.68 4.36
N LYS A 123 20.33 24.99 3.51
CA LYS A 123 21.51 25.59 2.86
C LYS A 123 21.15 26.75 1.93
N PHE A 124 20.01 26.65 1.23
CA PHE A 124 19.49 27.72 0.39
C PHE A 124 19.08 28.92 1.25
N ALA A 125 18.26 28.68 2.28
CA ALA A 125 17.77 29.70 3.20
C ALA A 125 18.90 30.43 3.93
N ALA A 126 19.99 29.74 4.25
CA ALA A 126 21.17 30.33 4.91
C ALA A 126 22.03 31.21 3.99
N ARG A 127 21.93 31.08 2.66
CA ARG A 127 22.82 31.78 1.70
C ARG A 127 22.10 32.79 0.83
N VAL A 128 20.79 32.68 0.70
CA VAL A 128 19.99 33.60 -0.12
C VAL A 128 19.94 34.98 0.54
N PRO A 129 20.12 36.08 -0.20
CA PRO A 129 20.03 37.43 0.35
C PRO A 129 18.56 37.89 0.51
N LEU A 130 17.68 36.99 0.93
CA LEU A 130 16.24 37.24 1.10
C LEU A 130 15.81 36.83 2.51
N GLY A 131 14.98 37.66 3.14
CA GLY A 131 14.29 37.27 4.37
C GLY A 131 13.20 36.25 4.06
N LEU A 132 13.33 35.03 4.58
CA LEU A 132 12.35 33.96 4.46
C LEU A 132 11.76 33.65 5.82
N GLY A 133 10.43 33.68 5.91
CA GLY A 133 9.66 33.26 7.08
C GLY A 133 8.53 32.31 6.66
N ILE A 134 8.31 31.26 7.44
CA ILE A 134 7.15 30.38 7.37
C ILE A 134 6.30 30.70 8.59
N LEU A 135 5.03 31.02 8.37
CA LEU A 135 4.11 31.45 9.41
C LEU A 135 2.81 30.64 9.35
N THR A 136 2.14 30.48 10.48
CA THR A 136 0.79 29.93 10.53
C THR A 136 -0.21 30.93 9.94
N PRO A 137 -1.43 30.51 9.55
CA PRO A 137 -2.47 31.43 9.09
C PRO A 137 -2.81 32.56 10.08
N GLU A 138 -2.61 32.32 11.37
CA GLU A 138 -2.79 33.28 12.47
C GLU A 138 -1.61 34.27 12.61
N GLY A 139 -0.59 34.16 11.76
CA GLY A 139 0.57 35.04 11.74
C GLY A 139 1.68 34.67 12.72
N LYS A 140 1.62 33.47 13.33
CA LYS A 140 2.69 32.98 14.21
C LYS A 140 3.88 32.47 13.41
N SER A 141 5.07 32.95 13.71
CA SER A 141 6.29 32.50 13.05
C SER A 141 6.63 31.04 13.43
N LEU A 142 6.61 30.14 12.44
CA LEU A 142 6.98 28.72 12.58
C LEU A 142 8.46 28.48 12.30
N SER A 143 9.05 29.19 11.35
CA SER A 143 10.49 29.20 11.09
C SER A 143 10.87 30.46 10.33
N ALA A 144 12.11 30.91 10.49
CA ALA A 144 12.64 32.05 9.77
C ALA A 144 14.14 31.89 9.56
N ASN A 145 14.67 32.36 8.43
CA ASN A 145 16.11 32.43 8.23
C ASN A 145 16.70 33.68 8.93
N GLU A 146 18.03 33.69 9.10
CA GLU A 146 18.72 34.80 9.77
C GLU A 146 18.44 36.16 9.11
N MET A 147 18.33 36.21 7.78
CA MET A 147 18.04 37.45 7.08
C MET A 147 16.66 38.01 7.43
N TRP A 148 15.63 37.16 7.56
CA TRP A 148 14.30 37.60 7.97
C TRP A 148 14.34 38.19 9.38
N VAL A 149 14.97 37.49 10.32
CA VAL A 149 15.14 37.97 11.71
C VAL A 149 15.92 39.29 11.74
N ASN A 150 16.95 39.44 10.91
CA ASN A 150 17.73 40.68 10.83
C ASN A 150 16.90 41.87 10.28
N ILE A 151 16.00 41.63 9.33
CA ILE A 151 15.14 42.67 8.76
C ILE A 151 14.01 43.03 9.73
N THR A 152 13.31 42.03 10.25
CA THR A 152 12.08 42.21 11.04
C THR A 152 12.36 42.41 12.52
N GLN A 153 13.50 41.93 13.03
CA GLN A 153 13.82 41.81 14.45
C GLN A 153 12.87 40.90 15.25
N LEU A 154 11.94 40.23 14.58
CA LEU A 154 11.02 39.26 15.17
C LEU A 154 11.71 37.91 15.34
N GLN A 155 11.37 37.22 16.41
CA GLN A 155 11.85 35.89 16.74
C GLN A 155 10.84 34.82 16.29
N GLN A 156 11.32 33.58 16.23
CA GLN A 156 10.45 32.43 16.02
C GLN A 156 9.45 32.33 17.18
N GLY A 157 8.18 32.09 16.86
CA GLY A 157 7.10 32.03 17.84
C GLY A 157 6.38 33.35 18.09
N ASP A 158 6.91 34.49 17.62
CA ASP A 158 6.21 35.78 17.68
C ASP A 158 4.90 35.71 16.87
N GLU A 159 3.88 36.39 17.38
CA GLU A 159 2.53 36.42 16.84
C GLU A 159 2.29 37.62 15.91
N MET A 160 1.14 37.64 15.23
CA MET A 160 0.80 38.69 14.26
C MET A 160 0.87 40.11 14.84
N ASP A 161 0.54 40.28 16.12
CA ASP A 161 0.55 41.60 16.77
C ASP A 161 1.93 42.27 16.73
N ALA A 162 3.01 41.47 16.75
CA ALA A 162 4.38 41.96 16.71
C ALA A 162 4.75 42.60 15.36
N TRP A 163 3.98 42.34 14.28
CA TRP A 163 4.21 42.96 12.97
C TRP A 163 3.98 44.47 12.99
N SER A 164 3.13 44.97 13.90
CA SER A 164 2.91 46.41 14.09
C SER A 164 4.15 47.16 14.57
N ASP A 165 5.11 46.45 15.17
CA ASP A 165 6.40 47.03 15.59
C ASP A 165 7.42 47.10 14.44
N VAL A 166 7.18 46.35 13.36
CA VAL A 166 8.08 46.22 12.21
C VAL A 166 7.63 47.09 11.04
N ILE A 167 6.32 47.23 10.83
CA ILE A 167 5.72 47.96 9.72
C ILE A 167 5.34 49.37 10.16
N VAL A 168 5.40 50.36 9.26
CA VAL A 168 4.92 51.71 9.57
C VAL A 168 3.44 51.65 9.95
N PRO A 169 3.00 52.28 11.06
CA PRO A 169 1.62 52.16 11.56
C PRO A 169 0.53 52.49 10.52
N SER A 170 0.80 53.39 9.58
CA SER A 170 -0.13 53.73 8.49
C SER A 170 -0.34 52.61 7.47
N GLU A 171 0.59 51.67 7.36
CA GLU A 171 0.57 50.58 6.36
C GLU A 171 0.11 49.25 6.94
N VAL A 172 0.06 49.10 8.27
CA VAL A 172 -0.41 47.88 8.95
C VAL A 172 -1.77 47.40 8.43
N PRO A 173 -2.80 48.26 8.24
CA PRO A 173 -4.10 47.80 7.72
C PRO A 173 -4.00 47.16 6.32
N ALA A 174 -3.19 47.73 5.43
CA ALA A 174 -3.01 47.22 4.08
C ALA A 174 -2.27 45.87 4.05
N VAL A 175 -1.26 45.70 4.92
CA VAL A 175 -0.54 44.43 5.06
C VAL A 175 -1.45 43.34 5.64
N LEU A 176 -2.30 43.66 6.62
CA LEU A 176 -3.26 42.71 7.17
C LEU A 176 -4.35 42.32 6.16
N GLU A 177 -4.78 43.25 5.29
CA GLU A 177 -5.69 42.95 4.20
C GLU A 177 -5.05 41.99 3.18
N ALA A 178 -3.81 42.26 2.77
CA ALA A 178 -3.04 41.38 1.89
C ALA A 178 -2.82 39.99 2.52
N TRP A 179 -2.54 39.95 3.83
CA TRP A 179 -2.42 38.71 4.59
C TRP A 179 -3.73 37.91 4.56
N SER A 180 -4.84 38.56 4.90
CA SER A 180 -6.17 37.96 4.91
C SER A 180 -6.52 37.39 3.54
N PHE A 181 -6.23 38.12 2.46
CA PHE A 181 -6.39 37.63 1.10
C PHE A 181 -5.58 36.36 0.83
N MET A 182 -4.28 36.32 1.20
CA MET A 182 -3.45 35.13 1.01
C MET A 182 -4.00 33.91 1.76
N VAL A 183 -4.47 34.09 2.99
CA VAL A 183 -5.01 33.02 3.82
C VAL A 183 -6.34 32.49 3.27
N GLN A 184 -7.24 33.38 2.87
CA GLN A 184 -8.58 33.01 2.40
C GLN A 184 -8.56 32.43 0.98
N GLU A 185 -7.89 33.13 0.06
CA GLU A 185 -7.89 32.80 -1.37
C GLU A 185 -6.80 31.78 -1.74
N LYS A 186 -5.83 31.53 -0.86
CA LYS A 186 -4.68 30.63 -1.08
C LYS A 186 -3.90 30.98 -2.34
N LYS A 187 -3.81 32.28 -2.62
CA LYS A 187 -3.08 32.87 -3.75
C LYS A 187 -1.96 33.76 -3.24
N PRO A 188 -0.84 33.87 -3.98
CA PRO A 188 0.23 34.78 -3.62
C PRO A 188 -0.26 36.24 -3.66
N ALA A 189 0.12 37.03 -2.67
CA ALA A 189 0.00 38.48 -2.69
C ALA A 189 1.39 39.11 -2.71
N HIS A 190 1.49 40.26 -3.37
CA HIS A 190 2.69 41.09 -3.38
C HIS A 190 2.30 42.47 -2.89
N PHE A 191 3.06 42.99 -1.93
CA PHE A 191 2.91 44.34 -1.41
C PHE A 191 4.29 44.92 -1.13
N GLU A 192 4.39 46.24 -1.24
CA GLU A 192 5.55 46.99 -0.83
C GLU A 192 5.19 47.74 0.45
N SER A 193 6.03 47.63 1.47
CA SER A 193 5.82 48.31 2.75
C SER A 193 7.16 48.79 3.29
N ALA A 194 7.14 49.94 3.95
CA ALA A 194 8.29 50.48 4.62
C ALA A 194 8.45 49.83 6.00
N ALA A 195 9.68 49.42 6.32
CA ALA A 195 10.03 48.96 7.66
C ALA A 195 10.18 50.18 8.60
N TRP A 196 9.58 50.08 9.79
CA TRP A 196 9.53 51.13 10.82
C TRP A 196 10.78 51.18 11.72
N SER A 197 11.74 50.27 11.58
CA SER A 197 12.82 50.07 12.57
C SER A 197 14.16 50.78 12.31
N LEU A 198 14.20 51.96 11.66
CA LEU A 198 15.46 52.74 11.54
C LEU A 198 15.83 53.59 12.78
N LYS A 199 15.11 53.50 13.90
CA LYS A 199 15.47 54.21 15.14
C LYS A 199 15.32 53.38 16.41
N ARG A 200 16.26 52.45 16.65
CA ARG A 200 16.75 52.09 17.99
C ARG A 200 18.22 51.64 17.94
N LYS A 201 19.11 52.58 17.58
CA LYS A 201 20.50 52.54 18.07
C LYS A 201 20.71 53.82 18.86
N GLY A 202 20.57 53.70 20.18
CA GLY A 202 21.41 54.47 21.10
C GLY A 202 22.82 53.89 21.06
#